data_AF-A0A3S1B8Y9-F1
#
_entry.id   AF-A0A3S1B8Y9-F1
#
_cell.length_a   1.000
_cell.length_b   1.000
_cell.length_c   1.000
_cell.angle_alpha   90.00
_cell.angle_beta   90.00
_cell.angle_gamma   90.00
#
_symmetry.space_group_name_H-M   'P 1'
#
loop_
_entity.id
_entity.type
_entity.pdbx_description
1 polymer ?
#
loop_
_entity_poly.entity_id
_entity_poly.type
_entity_poly.pdbx_seq_one_letter_code
_entity_poly.pdbx_strand_id
1 'polypeptide(L)'
;RLVCHVNYFSTLDVCQVLFPLLRPHARVVNVSSLNCHESFCDCSPAVQNRIKTAIHTIEDVNTFINDYVKAAQTNQHLKQGFDKYPYGMSKIGVTLMSAIQQKTFDDQGAEDIIVNSCDVGVGGWVATDMTAQYGVSIDKGAINPLFCALLPPNVKGPKGKFLYDAKEFDWWAT
;
A
#
# COMPACT_ATOMS: atom_id res chain seq x y z
N ARG A 1 -0.54 -16.08 -7.84
CA ARG A 1 0.24 -15.33 -8.88
C ARG A 1 -0.53 -14.11 -9.40
N LEU A 2 -1.77 -14.26 -9.89
CA LEU A 2 -2.50 -13.16 -10.57
C LEU A 2 -2.68 -11.90 -9.70
N VAL A 3 -3.17 -12.05 -8.46
CA VAL A 3 -3.49 -10.91 -7.58
C VAL A 3 -2.26 -10.05 -7.26
N CYS A 4 -1.17 -10.64 -6.75
CA CYS A 4 0.05 -9.89 -6.45
C CYS A 4 0.72 -9.33 -7.71
N HIS A 5 0.61 -10.02 -8.84
CA HIS A 5 1.14 -9.52 -10.11
C HIS A 5 0.45 -8.23 -10.55
N VAL A 6 -0.88 -8.19 -10.48
CA VAL A 6 -1.66 -6.99 -10.84
C VAL A 6 -1.51 -5.91 -9.76
N ASN A 7 -1.86 -6.22 -8.52
CA ASN A 7 -2.00 -5.21 -7.48
C ASN A 7 -0.67 -4.61 -7.03
N TYR A 8 0.40 -5.41 -7.00
CA TYR A 8 1.70 -4.97 -6.50
C TYR A 8 2.70 -4.74 -7.64
N PHE A 9 3.09 -5.79 -8.37
CA PHE A 9 4.17 -5.67 -9.36
C PHE A 9 3.82 -4.71 -10.51
N SER A 10 2.60 -4.80 -11.07
CA SER A 10 2.19 -3.89 -12.15
C SER A 10 2.06 -2.43 -11.65
N THR A 11 1.60 -2.23 -10.41
CA THR A 11 1.58 -0.89 -9.78
C THR A 11 2.99 -0.34 -9.59
N LEU A 12 3.93 -1.18 -9.18
CA LEU A 12 5.35 -0.82 -9.07
C LEU A 12 5.92 -0.43 -10.45
N ASP A 13 5.65 -1.20 -11.49
CA ASP A 13 6.10 -0.90 -12.86
C ASP A 13 5.56 0.47 -13.33
N VAL A 14 4.28 0.76 -13.07
CA VAL A 14 3.68 2.08 -13.37
C VAL A 14 4.42 3.19 -12.62
N CYS A 15 4.71 3.00 -11.34
CA CYS A 15 5.49 3.98 -10.57
C CYS A 15 6.88 4.19 -11.18
N GLN A 16 7.60 3.11 -11.50
CA GLN A 16 8.95 3.20 -12.07
C GLN A 16 8.97 3.95 -13.40
N VAL A 17 7.96 3.75 -14.25
CA VAL A 17 7.85 4.43 -15.55
C VAL A 17 7.45 5.90 -15.39
N LEU A 18 6.53 6.21 -14.47
CA LEU A 18 5.95 7.56 -14.35
C LEU A 18 6.72 8.48 -13.40
N PHE A 19 7.46 7.95 -12.43
CA PHE A 19 8.16 8.74 -11.42
C PHE A 19 9.19 9.72 -12.00
N PRO A 20 9.95 9.38 -13.06
CA PRO A 20 10.83 10.35 -13.74
C PRO A 20 10.10 11.57 -14.33
N LEU A 21 8.77 11.52 -14.48
CA LEU A 21 7.94 12.60 -15.02
C LEU A 21 7.34 13.50 -13.93
N LEU A 22 7.50 13.16 -12.65
CA LEU A 22 6.94 13.94 -11.55
C LEU A 22 7.59 15.32 -11.49
N ARG A 23 6.76 16.33 -11.29
CA ARG A 23 7.16 17.73 -11.16
C ARG A 23 7.25 18.12 -9.69
N PRO A 24 7.90 19.26 -9.35
CA PRO A 24 7.76 19.84 -8.03
C PRO A 24 6.29 19.91 -7.59
N HIS A 25 6.04 19.66 -6.31
CA HIS A 25 4.69 19.60 -5.71
C HIS A 25 3.80 18.45 -6.18
N ALA A 26 4.33 17.40 -6.82
CA ALA A 26 3.51 16.27 -7.27
C ALA A 26 2.96 15.42 -6.10
N ARG A 27 1.74 14.88 -6.28
CA ARG A 27 1.08 13.97 -5.35
C ARG A 27 0.84 12.64 -6.05
N VAL A 28 1.37 11.56 -5.48
CA VAL A 28 1.14 10.19 -5.91
C VAL A 28 0.30 9.50 -4.86
N VAL A 29 -0.78 8.87 -5.32
CA VAL A 29 -1.73 8.18 -4.45
C VAL A 29 -1.86 6.74 -4.90
N ASN A 30 -1.31 5.83 -4.09
CA ASN A 30 -1.44 4.40 -4.32
C ASN A 30 -2.62 3.87 -3.51
N VAL A 31 -3.70 3.50 -4.20
CA VAL A 31 -4.89 2.93 -3.55
C VAL A 31 -4.55 1.53 -3.02
N SER A 32 -4.34 1.43 -1.72
CA SER A 32 -4.09 0.20 -0.98
C SER A 32 -5.41 -0.37 -0.44
N SER A 33 -5.47 -0.83 0.81
CA SER A 33 -6.70 -1.26 1.51
C SER A 33 -6.45 -1.49 3.00
N LEU A 34 -7.46 -1.31 3.86
CA LEU A 34 -7.37 -1.74 5.27
C LEU A 34 -7.11 -3.24 5.43
N ASN A 35 -7.39 -4.07 4.43
CA ASN A 35 -7.00 -5.48 4.46
C ASN A 35 -5.47 -5.67 4.55
N CYS A 36 -4.65 -4.64 4.32
CA CYS A 36 -3.22 -4.74 4.62
C CYS A 36 -2.96 -4.86 6.13
N HIS A 37 -3.76 -4.18 6.96
CA HIS A 37 -3.73 -4.29 8.42
C HIS A 37 -4.25 -5.65 8.86
N GLU A 38 -5.40 -6.09 8.33
CA GLU A 38 -5.96 -7.41 8.66
C GLU A 38 -4.98 -8.54 8.33
N SER A 39 -4.43 -8.56 7.12
CA SER A 39 -3.43 -9.56 6.72
C SER A 39 -2.14 -9.45 7.55
N PHE A 40 -1.75 -8.25 7.99
CA PHE A 40 -0.61 -8.08 8.88
C PHE A 40 -0.88 -8.75 10.24
N CYS A 41 -2.05 -8.52 10.82
CA CYS A 41 -2.47 -9.13 12.08
C CYS A 41 -2.61 -10.66 11.98
N ASP A 42 -3.07 -11.18 10.84
CA ASP A 42 -3.19 -12.62 10.58
C ASP A 42 -1.85 -13.31 10.24
N CYS A 43 -0.81 -12.55 9.91
CA CYS A 43 0.54 -13.09 9.77
C CYS A 43 1.12 -13.52 11.13
N SER A 44 1.98 -14.53 11.10
CA SER A 44 2.73 -14.97 12.30
C SER A 44 3.63 -13.87 12.86
N PRO A 45 3.99 -13.91 14.16
CA PRO A 45 4.90 -12.94 14.75
C PRO A 45 6.25 -12.81 14.01
N ALA A 46 6.76 -13.91 13.44
CA ALA A 46 7.99 -13.89 12.65
C ALA A 46 7.84 -13.07 11.35
N VAL A 47 6.71 -13.23 10.65
CA VAL A 47 6.40 -12.47 9.42
C VAL A 47 6.11 -11.01 9.76
N GLN A 48 5.34 -10.74 10.82
CA GLN A 48 5.12 -9.37 11.31
C GLN A 48 6.43 -8.66 11.65
N ASN A 49 7.33 -9.35 12.35
CA ASN A 49 8.65 -8.81 12.69
C ASN A 49 9.49 -8.55 11.43
N ARG A 50 9.48 -9.46 10.45
CA ARG A 50 10.14 -9.25 9.15
C ARG A 50 9.62 -7.98 8.46
N ILE A 51 8.30 -7.79 8.42
CA ILE A 51 7.68 -6.59 7.83
C ILE A 51 8.18 -5.32 8.53
N LYS A 52 8.24 -5.32 9.86
CA LYS A 52 8.62 -4.15 10.67
C LYS A 52 10.12 -3.83 10.62
N THR A 53 10.98 -4.81 10.44
CA THR A 53 12.42 -4.67 10.74
C THR A 53 13.37 -4.97 9.59
N ALA A 54 12.91 -5.64 8.53
CA ALA A 54 13.79 -6.15 7.47
C ALA A 54 13.45 -5.64 6.07
N ILE A 55 12.51 -4.69 5.97
CA ILE A 55 12.06 -4.13 4.68
C ILE A 55 12.43 -2.65 4.65
N HIS A 56 13.44 -2.29 3.86
CA HIS A 56 13.95 -0.92 3.76
C HIS A 56 14.02 -0.40 2.33
N THR A 57 14.04 -1.31 1.35
CA THR A 57 14.14 -1.00 -0.07
C THR A 57 12.99 -1.62 -0.86
N ILE A 58 12.78 -1.14 -2.08
CA ILE A 58 11.81 -1.74 -3.02
C ILE A 58 12.15 -3.20 -3.29
N GLU A 59 13.44 -3.55 -3.31
CA GLU A 59 13.86 -4.93 -3.53
C GLU A 59 13.55 -5.84 -2.34
N ASP A 60 13.56 -5.32 -1.11
CA ASP A 60 13.10 -6.07 0.06
C ASP A 60 11.60 -6.36 -0.02
N VAL A 61 10.80 -5.39 -0.49
CA VAL A 61 9.35 -5.59 -0.71
C VAL A 61 9.13 -6.61 -1.83
N ASN A 62 9.86 -6.51 -2.95
CA ASN A 62 9.81 -7.48 -4.05
C ASN A 62 10.12 -8.89 -3.57
N THR A 63 11.18 -9.04 -2.77
CA THR A 63 11.59 -10.32 -2.19
C THR A 63 10.50 -10.85 -1.26
N PHE A 64 9.97 -10.01 -0.37
CA PHE A 64 8.88 -10.39 0.54
C PHE A 64 7.63 -10.88 -0.20
N ILE A 65 7.17 -10.15 -1.21
CA ILE A 65 5.99 -10.54 -1.99
C ILE A 65 6.27 -11.79 -2.84
N ASN A 66 7.46 -11.94 -3.40
CA ASN A 66 7.85 -13.14 -4.14
C ASN A 66 7.92 -14.38 -3.24
N ASP A 67 8.42 -14.26 -2.01
CA ASP A 67 8.45 -15.35 -1.03
C ASP A 67 7.03 -15.82 -0.70
N TYR A 68 6.11 -14.88 -0.45
CA TYR A 68 4.70 -15.19 -0.28
C TYR A 68 4.12 -15.93 -1.50
N VAL A 69 4.37 -15.43 -2.71
CA VAL A 69 3.86 -16.05 -3.96
C VAL A 69 4.40 -17.47 -4.14
N LYS A 70 5.70 -17.70 -3.89
CA LYS A 70 6.32 -19.04 -3.97
C LYS A 70 5.73 -19.99 -2.93
N ALA A 71 5.54 -19.52 -1.70
CA ALA A 71 4.92 -20.29 -0.63
C ALA A 71 3.45 -20.61 -0.94
N ALA A 72 2.70 -19.68 -1.52
CA ALA A 72 1.31 -19.89 -1.93
C ALA A 72 1.20 -20.89 -3.08
N GLN A 73 2.09 -20.84 -4.07
CA GLN A 73 2.13 -21.79 -5.20
C GLN A 73 2.38 -23.24 -4.76
N THR A 74 3.02 -23.44 -3.62
CA THR A 74 3.31 -24.76 -3.03
C THR A 74 2.39 -25.11 -1.86
N ASN A 75 1.34 -24.32 -1.61
CA ASN A 75 0.42 -24.44 -0.48
C ASN A 75 1.11 -24.44 0.90
N GLN A 76 2.28 -23.81 1.02
CA GLN A 76 3.06 -23.69 2.25
C GLN A 76 2.93 -22.34 2.95
N HIS A 77 2.24 -21.35 2.35
CA HIS A 77 2.14 -19.99 2.87
C HIS A 77 1.67 -19.91 4.34
N LEU A 78 0.61 -20.64 4.71
CA LEU A 78 0.14 -20.70 6.10
C LEU A 78 1.17 -21.31 7.05
N LYS A 79 1.83 -22.40 6.64
CA LYS A 79 2.89 -23.04 7.43
C LYS A 79 4.10 -22.11 7.62
N GLN A 80 4.37 -21.27 6.62
CA GLN A 80 5.40 -20.23 6.68
C GLN A 80 4.94 -18.95 7.38
N GLY A 81 3.70 -18.92 7.88
CA GLY A 81 3.18 -17.85 8.72
C GLY A 81 2.70 -16.62 7.96
N PHE A 82 2.45 -16.72 6.66
CA PHE A 82 1.75 -15.68 5.89
C PHE A 82 0.24 -15.84 6.03
N ASP A 83 -0.50 -14.74 5.82
CA ASP A 83 -1.96 -14.79 5.70
C ASP A 83 -2.42 -15.61 4.48
N LYS A 84 -3.61 -16.23 4.60
CA LYS A 84 -4.31 -16.95 3.52
C LYS A 84 -4.76 -16.04 2.39
N TYR A 85 -5.04 -14.76 2.63
CA TYR A 85 -5.67 -13.92 1.61
C TYR A 85 -4.65 -13.20 0.71
N PRO A 86 -4.57 -13.56 -0.58
CA PRO A 86 -3.60 -12.93 -1.50
C PRO A 86 -3.89 -11.45 -1.75
N TYR A 87 -5.15 -11.02 -1.58
CA TYR A 87 -5.54 -9.62 -1.71
C TYR A 87 -4.84 -8.76 -0.64
N GLY A 88 -5.02 -9.05 0.65
CA GLY A 88 -4.41 -8.25 1.70
C GLY A 88 -2.88 -8.36 1.71
N MET A 89 -2.30 -9.52 1.41
CA MET A 89 -0.85 -9.66 1.18
C MET A 89 -0.34 -8.77 0.05
N SER A 90 -1.08 -8.63 -1.05
CA SER A 90 -0.72 -7.70 -2.13
C SER A 90 -0.79 -6.23 -1.68
N LYS A 91 -1.75 -5.90 -0.81
CA LYS A 91 -1.95 -4.54 -0.28
C LYS A 91 -0.90 -4.17 0.78
N ILE A 92 -0.39 -5.13 1.56
CA ILE A 92 0.83 -4.95 2.37
C ILE A 92 1.98 -4.48 1.46
N GLY A 93 2.18 -5.13 0.31
CA GLY A 93 3.20 -4.73 -0.66
C GLY A 93 3.02 -3.30 -1.16
N VAL A 94 1.80 -2.91 -1.55
CA VAL A 94 1.49 -1.54 -2.00
C VAL A 94 1.74 -0.50 -0.90
N THR A 95 1.35 -0.79 0.33
CA THR A 95 1.54 0.11 1.48
C THR A 95 3.03 0.29 1.80
N LEU A 96 3.80 -0.79 1.87
CA LEU A 96 5.26 -0.74 2.10
C LEU A 96 5.99 -0.01 0.99
N MET A 97 5.68 -0.33 -0.27
CA MET A 97 6.25 0.32 -1.44
C MET A 97 6.05 1.84 -1.39
N SER A 98 4.85 2.29 -1.05
CA SER A 98 4.52 3.73 -1.00
C SER A 98 5.34 4.47 0.06
N ALA A 99 5.54 3.87 1.24
CA ALA A 99 6.37 4.45 2.29
C ALA A 99 7.85 4.54 1.86
N ILE A 100 8.38 3.50 1.21
CA ILE A 100 9.78 3.47 0.73
C ILE A 100 9.98 4.45 -0.43
N GLN A 101 9.01 4.57 -1.33
CA GLN A 101 9.03 5.55 -2.41
C GLN A 101 9.08 6.98 -1.86
N GLN A 102 8.25 7.32 -0.86
CA GLN A 102 8.35 8.63 -0.20
C GLN A 102 9.74 8.84 0.38
N LYS A 103 10.25 7.87 1.14
CA LYS A 103 11.58 7.96 1.75
C LYS A 103 12.67 8.21 0.70
N THR A 104 12.57 7.55 -0.45
CA THR A 104 13.51 7.72 -1.56
C THR A 104 13.49 9.17 -2.08
N PHE A 105 12.31 9.77 -2.26
CA PHE A 105 12.21 11.18 -2.66
C PHE A 105 12.74 12.15 -1.60
N ASP A 106 12.49 11.86 -0.32
CA ASP A 106 13.03 12.67 0.78
C ASP A 106 14.57 12.61 0.81
N ASP A 107 15.16 11.41 0.66
CA ASP A 107 16.62 11.21 0.64
C ASP A 107 17.28 11.88 -0.60
N GLN A 108 16.55 11.97 -1.71
CA GLN A 108 16.99 12.67 -2.94
C GLN A 108 16.83 14.19 -2.86
N GLY A 109 16.17 14.72 -1.83
CA GLY A 109 15.87 16.15 -1.72
C GLY A 109 14.87 16.64 -2.77
N ALA A 110 13.94 15.77 -3.21
CA ALA A 110 12.94 16.14 -4.21
C ALA A 110 12.01 17.26 -3.70
N GLU A 111 11.69 18.21 -4.58
CA GLU A 111 10.92 19.40 -4.21
C GLU A 111 9.44 19.08 -4.02
N ASP A 112 9.04 18.92 -2.75
CA ASP A 112 7.64 18.76 -2.31
C ASP A 112 6.86 17.63 -3.03
N ILE A 113 7.54 16.51 -3.31
CA ILE A 113 6.87 15.31 -3.79
C ILE A 113 6.30 14.53 -2.60
N ILE A 114 5.02 14.19 -2.70
CA ILE A 114 4.30 13.40 -1.70
C ILE A 114 3.79 12.11 -2.33
N VAL A 115 4.20 10.97 -1.77
CA VAL A 115 3.69 9.65 -2.07
C VAL A 115 2.99 9.12 -0.83
N ASN A 116 1.70 8.84 -0.92
CA ASN A 116 0.94 8.19 0.13
C ASN A 116 0.22 6.96 -0.42
N SER A 117 -0.11 6.05 0.50
CA SER A 117 -1.10 5.01 0.24
C SER A 117 -2.37 5.30 1.03
N CYS A 118 -3.51 4.82 0.54
CA CYS A 118 -4.76 4.97 1.28
C CYS A 118 -5.69 3.79 1.05
N ASP A 119 -6.59 3.56 2.00
CA ASP A 119 -7.80 2.80 1.71
C ASP A 119 -8.84 3.67 0.98
N VAL A 120 -9.79 3.02 0.33
CA VAL A 120 -10.93 3.68 -0.28
C VAL A 120 -11.96 4.09 0.78
N GLY A 121 -12.43 5.32 0.67
CA GLY A 121 -13.57 5.86 1.41
C GLY A 121 -13.47 5.98 2.94
N VAL A 122 -14.53 6.56 3.49
CA VAL A 122 -14.87 6.58 4.92
C VAL A 122 -15.53 5.23 5.25
N GLY A 123 -14.89 4.37 6.03
CA GLY A 123 -15.44 3.03 6.35
C GLY A 123 -14.89 1.85 5.54
N GLY A 124 -13.97 2.07 4.60
CA GLY A 124 -13.14 1.02 3.97
C GLY A 124 -13.83 0.10 2.96
N TRP A 125 -15.09 0.35 2.62
CA TRP A 125 -15.87 -0.56 1.76
C TRP A 125 -16.77 0.24 0.82
N VAL A 126 -16.53 0.16 -0.49
CA VAL A 126 -17.25 0.91 -1.53
C VAL A 126 -18.06 -0.04 -2.41
N ALA A 127 -19.30 0.32 -2.74
CA ALA A 127 -20.17 -0.41 -3.66
C ALA A 127 -19.62 -0.35 -5.10
N THR A 128 -18.96 -1.43 -5.50
CA THR A 128 -18.36 -1.63 -6.83
C THR A 128 -18.50 -3.10 -7.24
N ASP A 129 -18.13 -3.45 -8.48
CA ASP A 129 -18.13 -4.86 -8.91
C ASP A 129 -17.20 -5.74 -8.05
N MET A 130 -16.09 -5.18 -7.54
CA MET A 130 -15.16 -5.89 -6.66
C MET A 130 -15.81 -6.35 -5.35
N THR A 131 -16.80 -5.59 -4.88
CA THR A 131 -17.48 -5.80 -3.60
C THR A 131 -18.91 -6.29 -3.79
N ALA A 132 -19.28 -6.76 -4.98
CA ALA A 132 -20.64 -7.14 -5.34
C ALA A 132 -21.68 -6.06 -5.00
N GLN A 133 -21.31 -4.79 -5.21
CA GLN A 133 -22.13 -3.61 -4.96
C GLN A 133 -22.49 -3.38 -3.48
N TYR A 134 -21.77 -4.01 -2.54
CA TYR A 134 -21.87 -3.71 -1.11
C TYR A 134 -20.92 -2.59 -0.70
N GLY A 135 -21.35 -1.73 0.24
CA GLY A 135 -20.54 -0.67 0.82
C GLY A 135 -21.14 0.73 0.63
N VAL A 136 -20.30 1.75 0.83
CA VAL A 136 -20.64 3.17 0.61
C VAL A 136 -20.65 3.53 -0.88
N SER A 137 -21.20 4.69 -1.23
CA SER A 137 -21.18 5.17 -2.61
C SER A 137 -19.77 5.42 -3.14
N ILE A 138 -19.62 5.37 -4.47
CA ILE A 138 -18.35 5.70 -5.15
C ILE A 138 -17.84 7.10 -4.79
N ASP A 139 -18.74 8.08 -4.61
CA ASP A 139 -18.38 9.45 -4.21
C ASP A 139 -17.74 9.47 -2.81
N LYS A 140 -18.29 8.69 -1.88
CA LYS A 140 -17.69 8.53 -0.55
C LYS A 140 -16.37 7.77 -0.64
N GLY A 141 -16.28 6.77 -1.52
CA GLY A 141 -15.06 6.02 -1.82
C GLY A 141 -13.90 6.88 -2.28
N ALA A 142 -14.18 7.94 -3.06
CA ALA A 142 -13.19 8.83 -3.64
C ALA A 142 -12.59 9.85 -2.65
N ILE A 143 -13.15 10.00 -1.45
CA ILE A 143 -12.72 11.02 -0.48
C ILE A 143 -11.25 10.88 -0.09
N ASN A 144 -10.79 9.70 0.36
CA ASN A 144 -9.39 9.54 0.78
C ASN A 144 -8.40 9.72 -0.37
N PRO A 145 -8.60 9.11 -1.56
CA PRO A 145 -7.72 9.37 -2.69
C PRO A 145 -7.66 10.85 -3.07
N LEU A 146 -8.82 11.52 -3.09
CA LEU A 146 -8.90 12.94 -3.42
C LEU A 146 -8.20 13.80 -2.38
N PHE A 147 -8.38 13.50 -1.10
CA PHE A 147 -7.65 14.16 -0.01
C PHE A 147 -6.14 14.07 -0.20
N CYS A 148 -5.61 12.88 -0.50
CA CYS A 148 -4.18 12.69 -0.74
C CYS A 148 -3.68 13.43 -1.98
N ALA A 149 -4.48 13.42 -3.07
CA ALA A 149 -4.12 14.05 -4.34
C ALA A 149 -4.14 15.58 -4.26
N LEU A 150 -5.01 16.15 -3.43
CA LEU A 150 -5.23 17.59 -3.29
C LEU A 150 -4.48 18.22 -2.11
N LEU A 151 -3.54 17.50 -1.48
CA LEU A 151 -2.67 18.10 -0.46
C LEU A 151 -2.02 19.37 -1.02
N PRO A 152 -2.04 20.50 -0.28
CA PRO A 152 -1.53 21.75 -0.79
C PRO A 152 0.01 21.75 -0.91
N PRO A 153 0.58 22.59 -1.80
CA PRO A 153 2.01 22.84 -1.85
C PRO A 153 2.64 23.12 -0.48
N ASN A 154 3.81 22.52 -0.23
CA ASN A 154 4.65 22.69 0.95
C ASN A 154 4.01 22.27 2.28
N VAL A 155 2.99 21.40 2.23
CA VAL A 155 2.44 20.80 3.44
C VAL A 155 3.47 19.87 4.09
N LYS A 156 3.52 19.87 5.42
CA LYS A 156 4.47 19.01 6.16
C LYS A 156 4.09 17.53 6.16
N GLY A 157 2.82 17.22 5.91
CA GLY A 157 2.28 15.87 5.97
C GLY A 157 0.80 15.81 5.61
N PRO A 158 0.25 14.61 5.41
CA PRO A 158 0.92 13.31 5.53
C PRO A 158 1.87 13.01 4.34
N LYS A 159 3.00 12.38 4.61
CA LYS A 159 4.01 11.95 3.61
C LYS A 159 4.47 10.52 3.90
N GLY A 160 4.38 9.62 2.94
CA GLY A 160 4.79 8.22 3.10
C GLY A 160 3.91 7.44 4.06
N LYS A 161 2.66 7.88 4.26
CA LYS A 161 1.73 7.31 5.22
C LYS A 161 0.70 6.41 4.54
N PHE A 162 0.07 5.58 5.36
CA PHE A 162 -1.18 4.92 5.01
C PHE A 162 -2.32 5.75 5.58
N LEU A 163 -3.26 6.14 4.73
CA LEU A 163 -4.41 6.93 5.14
C LEU A 163 -5.69 6.10 5.16
N TYR A 164 -6.44 6.28 6.23
CA TYR A 164 -7.80 5.80 6.37
C TYR A 164 -8.65 6.93 6.92
N ASP A 165 -9.78 7.19 6.26
CA ASP A 165 -10.75 8.20 6.68
C ASP A 165 -10.14 9.62 6.80
N ALA A 166 -9.36 10.00 5.79
CA ALA A 166 -8.55 11.22 5.69
C ALA A 166 -7.57 11.46 6.86
N LYS A 167 -7.18 10.39 7.56
CA LYS A 167 -6.24 10.44 8.69
C LYS A 167 -5.11 9.45 8.50
N GLU A 168 -3.95 9.75 9.06
CA GLU A 168 -2.87 8.77 9.18
C GLU A 168 -3.35 7.59 10.03
N PHE A 169 -3.16 6.38 9.52
CA PHE A 169 -3.49 5.14 10.21
C PHE A 169 -2.24 4.27 10.31
N ASP A 170 -1.89 3.91 11.54
CA ASP A 170 -0.76 3.03 11.81
C ASP A 170 -1.15 1.56 11.57
N TRP A 171 -1.01 1.13 10.32
CA TRP A 171 -1.51 -0.16 9.84
C TRP A 171 -0.77 -1.38 10.41
N TRP A 172 0.37 -1.21 11.06
CA TRP A 172 1.10 -2.31 11.72
C TRP A 172 1.10 -2.19 13.26
N ALA A 173 0.39 -1.20 13.81
CA ALA A 173 0.15 -1.13 15.24
C ALA A 173 -0.92 -2.16 15.62
N THR A 174 -0.59 -2.95 16.63
CA THR A 174 -1.46 -3.97 17.26
C THR A 174 -1.71 -3.58 18.69
#